data_AF-A0A9W8RI55-F1
#
_entry.id   AF-A0A9W8RI55-F1
#
_cell.length_a   1.000
_cell.length_b   1.000
_cell.length_c   1.000
_cell.angle_alpha   90.00
_cell.angle_beta   90.00
_cell.angle_gamma   90.00
#
_symmetry.space_group_name_H-M   'P 1'
#
loop_
_entity.id
_entity.type
_entity.pdbx_description
1 polymer ?
#
loop_
_entity_poly.entity_id
_entity_poly.type
_entity_poly.pdbx_seq_one_letter_code
_entity_poly.pdbx_strand_id
1 'polypeptide(L)'
;MVMMGETCSLMDLKTDAFFFEAETRVQLGIWIAAHIRRIWALGNRLSDDNEVEQLREKIQEMVFPLIYVQSAKWSLMFARAHFELDGEAETVKIVIYHDVSMGKTSSVQGSYQLLQAFRVLRRWGDEVFREWWGTILEILS
;
A
#
# COMPACT_ATOMS: atom_id res chain seq x y z
N MET A 1 -18.32 4.05 25.59
CA MET A 1 -18.88 3.65 24.28
C MET A 1 -18.35 4.63 23.25
N VAL A 2 -17.17 4.35 22.70
CA VAL A 2 -16.55 5.18 21.65
C VAL A 2 -16.31 4.26 20.47
N MET A 3 -17.05 4.48 19.40
CA MET A 3 -16.90 3.78 18.12
C MET A 3 -15.66 4.35 17.44
N MET A 4 -14.55 3.63 17.50
CA MET A 4 -13.35 3.95 16.72
C MET A 4 -13.62 3.55 15.27
N GLY A 5 -13.82 4.55 14.41
CA GLY A 5 -14.01 4.36 12.99
C GLY A 5 -12.72 3.80 12.38
N GLU A 6 -12.78 2.57 11.90
CA GLU A 6 -11.72 1.94 11.13
C GLU A 6 -11.67 2.57 9.73
N THR A 7 -10.76 3.53 9.55
CA THR A 7 -10.42 4.04 8.22
C THR A 7 -9.46 3.06 7.56
N CYS A 8 -10.00 2.05 6.89
CA CYS A 8 -9.27 1.28 5.88
C CYS A 8 -8.94 2.23 4.72
N SER A 9 -7.69 2.61 4.57
CA SER A 9 -7.19 3.48 3.50
C SER A 9 -7.17 2.70 2.17
N LEU A 10 -8.33 2.59 1.52
CA LEU A 10 -8.46 2.18 0.13
C LEU A 10 -8.16 3.41 -0.75
N MET A 11 -7.15 3.35 -1.62
CA MET A 11 -6.78 4.48 -2.48
C MET A 11 -7.20 4.24 -3.92
N ASP A 12 -8.24 4.95 -4.34
CA ASP A 12 -8.72 5.00 -5.72
C ASP A 12 -8.15 6.23 -6.43
N LEU A 13 -7.49 6.03 -7.57
CA LEU A 13 -7.22 7.10 -8.54
C LEU A 13 -8.12 6.87 -9.75
N LYS A 14 -9.06 7.80 -9.97
CA LYS A 14 -9.89 7.86 -11.18
C LYS A 14 -9.26 8.86 -12.15
N THR A 15 -8.57 8.36 -13.17
CA THR A 15 -7.96 9.19 -14.21
C THR A 15 -8.91 9.35 -15.40
N ASP A 16 -9.19 10.60 -15.76
CA ASP A 16 -9.85 10.96 -17.01
C ASP A 16 -8.89 10.71 -18.19
N ALA A 17 -9.46 10.34 -19.33
CA ALA A 17 -8.89 9.50 -20.41
C ALA A 17 -7.68 10.03 -21.22
N PHE A 18 -6.78 10.83 -20.66
CA PHE A 18 -5.58 11.32 -21.36
C PHE A 18 -4.23 11.02 -20.66
N PHE A 19 -4.23 10.51 -19.43
CA PHE A 19 -3.02 10.23 -18.67
C PHE A 19 -2.51 8.78 -18.85
N PHE A 20 -1.23 8.63 -19.21
CA PHE A 20 -0.57 7.36 -19.52
C PHE A 20 -0.47 6.49 -18.25
N GLU A 21 -0.62 5.17 -18.38
CA GLU A 21 -0.51 4.20 -17.27
C GLU A 21 0.78 4.39 -16.45
N ALA A 22 1.87 4.80 -17.11
CA ALA A 22 3.14 5.12 -16.48
C ALA A 22 3.05 6.27 -15.46
N GLU A 23 2.28 7.32 -15.75
CA GLU A 23 2.15 8.47 -14.86
C GLU A 23 1.33 8.13 -13.61
N THR A 24 0.28 7.31 -13.75
CA THR A 24 -0.49 6.84 -12.59
C THR A 24 0.37 5.94 -11.69
N ARG A 25 1.18 5.06 -12.28
CA ARG A 25 2.16 4.25 -11.53
C ARG A 25 3.16 5.12 -10.78
N VAL A 26 3.64 6.20 -11.40
CA VAL A 26 4.54 7.17 -10.75
C VAL A 26 3.83 7.84 -9.56
N GLN A 27 2.60 8.32 -9.73
CA GLN A 27 1.83 8.95 -8.65
C GLN A 27 1.58 7.99 -7.47
N LEU A 28 1.19 6.75 -7.76
CA LEU A 28 1.01 5.71 -6.73
C LEU A 28 2.33 5.38 -6.02
N GLY A 29 3.43 5.29 -6.77
CA GLY A 29 4.76 5.08 -6.22
C GLY A 29 5.20 6.22 -5.29
N ILE A 30 4.95 7.48 -5.68
CA ILE A 30 5.22 8.66 -4.85
C ILE A 30 4.43 8.61 -3.55
N TRP A 31 3.15 8.25 -3.62
CA TRP A 31 2.30 8.18 -2.43
C TRP A 31 2.79 7.13 -1.44
N ILE A 32 3.14 5.93 -1.92
CA ILE A 32 3.70 4.87 -1.08
C ILE A 32 5.05 5.26 -0.50
N ALA A 33 5.93 5.84 -1.32
CA ALA A 33 7.22 6.33 -0.83
C ALA A 33 7.03 7.37 0.29
N ALA A 34 6.07 8.30 0.13
CA ALA A 34 5.74 9.27 1.17
C ALA A 34 5.17 8.60 2.43
N HIS A 35 4.32 7.58 2.28
CA HIS A 35 3.76 6.83 3.40
C HIS A 35 4.85 6.10 4.21
N ILE A 36 5.72 5.35 3.53
CA ILE A 36 6.85 4.66 4.17
C ILE A 36 7.80 5.65 4.83
N ARG A 37 8.14 6.77 4.17
CA ARG A 37 8.97 7.81 4.77
C ARG A 37 8.38 8.37 6.06
N ARG A 38 7.05 8.47 6.16
CA ARG A 38 6.40 8.90 7.41
C ARG A 38 6.57 7.84 8.51
N ILE A 39 6.36 6.57 8.20
CA ILE A 39 6.56 5.48 9.16
C ILE A 39 8.02 5.46 9.63
N TRP A 40 8.97 5.53 8.69
CA TRP A 40 10.39 5.60 8.98
C TRP A 40 10.76 6.80 9.85
N ALA A 41 10.19 7.98 9.57
CA ALA A 41 10.42 9.18 10.38
C ALA A 41 9.90 9.05 11.82
N LEU A 42 8.90 8.20 12.09
CA LEU A 42 8.48 7.88 13.45
C LEU A 42 9.54 7.04 14.18
N GLY A 43 10.23 6.16 13.44
CA GLY A 43 11.34 5.34 13.93
C GLY A 43 12.59 6.14 14.35
N ASN A 44 12.76 7.39 13.90
CA ASN A 44 13.87 8.25 14.33
C ASN A 44 13.88 8.56 15.85
N ARG A 45 12.83 8.18 16.58
CA ARG A 45 12.73 8.33 18.04
C ARG A 45 13.30 7.12 18.78
N LEU A 46 13.51 6.01 18.06
CA LEU A 46 14.13 4.80 18.59
C LEU A 46 15.61 5.08 18.86
N SER A 47 16.10 4.59 20.00
CA SER A 47 17.49 4.76 20.42
C SER A 47 18.30 3.46 20.31
N ASP A 48 17.63 2.32 20.12
CA ASP A 48 18.25 1.02 19.93
C ASP A 48 18.33 0.68 18.43
N ASP A 49 19.55 0.43 17.95
CA ASP A 49 19.82 0.04 16.57
C ASP A 49 19.08 -1.27 16.20
N ASN A 50 18.81 -2.14 17.17
CA ASN A 50 18.05 -3.37 16.96
C ASN A 50 16.56 -3.10 16.65
N GLU A 51 15.95 -2.10 17.30
CA GLU A 51 14.55 -1.72 17.02
C GLU A 51 14.43 -1.06 15.64
N VAL A 52 15.43 -0.29 15.23
CA VAL A 52 15.50 0.33 13.91
C VAL A 52 15.59 -0.74 12.81
N GLU A 53 16.42 -1.77 12.99
CA GLU A 53 16.52 -2.85 11.99
C GLU A 53 15.24 -3.70 11.96
N GLN A 54 14.60 -3.97 13.10
CA GLN A 54 13.30 -4.66 13.13
C GLN A 54 12.21 -3.87 12.40
N LEU A 55 12.15 -2.55 12.60
CA LEU A 55 11.23 -1.68 11.86
C LEU A 55 11.50 -1.75 10.35
N ARG A 56 12.78 -1.74 9.97
CA ARG A 56 13.21 -1.82 8.57
C ARG A 56 12.79 -3.13 7.92
N GLU A 57 13.09 -4.26 8.56
CA GLU A 57 12.68 -5.59 8.09
C GLU A 57 11.16 -5.67 7.96
N LYS A 58 10.42 -5.13 8.94
CA LYS A 58 8.96 -5.14 8.89
C LYS A 58 8.41 -4.30 7.73
N ILE A 59 8.95 -3.11 7.50
CA ILE A 59 8.55 -2.28 6.34
C ILE A 59 8.87 -2.98 5.02
N GLN A 60 9.99 -3.70 4.92
CA GLN A 60 10.32 -4.49 3.73
C GLN A 60 9.39 -5.68 3.54
N GLU A 61 8.82 -6.26 4.60
CA GLU A 61 7.82 -7.33 4.52
C GLU A 61 6.48 -6.80 3.98
N MET A 62 6.12 -5.56 4.28
CA MET A 62 4.82 -4.99 3.93
C MET A 62 4.60 -4.91 2.42
N VAL A 63 3.40 -5.30 2.02
CA VAL A 63 2.90 -5.18 0.64
C VAL A 63 1.68 -4.27 0.62
N PHE A 64 1.72 -3.25 -0.23
CA PHE A 64 0.66 -2.25 -0.34
C PHE A 64 -0.23 -2.57 -1.55
N PRO A 65 -1.50 -2.96 -1.37
CA PRO A 65 -2.45 -3.12 -2.46
C PRO A 65 -2.79 -1.73 -3.03
N LEU A 66 -2.70 -1.62 -4.34
CA LEU A 66 -2.95 -0.39 -5.10
C LEU A 66 -4.10 -0.64 -6.07
N ILE A 67 -5.15 0.16 -6.00
CA ILE A 67 -6.29 0.03 -6.90
C ILE A 67 -6.14 1.04 -8.03
N TYR A 68 -6.08 0.52 -9.24
CA TYR A 68 -6.04 1.29 -10.47
C TYR A 68 -7.37 1.16 -11.20
N VAL A 69 -7.99 2.30 -11.50
CA VAL A 69 -9.27 2.36 -12.17
C VAL A 69 -9.11 3.12 -13.48
N GLN A 70 -9.31 2.41 -14.59
CA GLN A 70 -9.25 3.00 -15.93
C GLN A 70 -10.58 2.78 -16.64
N SER A 71 -11.32 3.86 -16.88
CA SER A 71 -12.67 3.80 -17.45
C SER A 71 -13.57 2.88 -16.61
N ALA A 72 -13.99 1.74 -17.15
CA ALA A 72 -14.77 0.73 -16.44
C ALA A 72 -13.93 -0.43 -15.89
N LYS A 73 -12.63 -0.53 -16.20
CA LYS A 73 -11.74 -1.61 -15.76
C LYS A 73 -11.11 -1.25 -14.42
N TRP A 74 -11.17 -2.21 -13.50
CA TRP A 74 -10.56 -2.11 -12.19
C TRP A 74 -9.48 -3.18 -12.06
N SER A 75 -8.34 -2.75 -11.56
CA SER A 75 -7.09 -3.48 -11.56
C SER A 75 -6.42 -3.34 -10.21
N LEU A 76 -5.90 -4.43 -9.67
CA LEU A 76 -5.16 -4.45 -8.42
C LEU A 76 -3.67 -4.61 -8.73
N MET A 77 -2.87 -3.68 -8.22
CA MET A 77 -1.41 -3.74 -8.27
C MET A 77 -0.89 -3.90 -6.85
N PHE A 78 0.36 -4.33 -6.72
CA PHE A 78 1.01 -4.46 -5.42
C PHE A 78 2.29 -3.68 -5.42
N ALA A 79 2.58 -2.98 -4.33
CA ALA A 79 3.81 -2.23 -4.19
C ALA A 79 4.57 -2.69 -2.95
N ARG A 80 5.89 -2.70 -3.06
CA ARG A 80 6.79 -3.08 -1.98
C ARG A 80 7.92 -2.07 -1.84
N ALA A 81 8.26 -1.80 -0.59
CA ALA A 81 9.42 -1.00 -0.23
C ALA A 81 10.69 -1.85 -0.33
N HIS A 82 11.72 -1.30 -0.93
CA HIS A 82 13.08 -1.81 -0.87
C HIS A 82 13.98 -0.69 -0.38
N PHE A 83 14.79 -0.97 0.63
CA PHE A 83 15.80 -0.02 1.07
C PHE A 83 17.09 -0.33 0.32
N GLU A 84 17.62 0.66 -0.38
CA GLU A 84 18.85 0.57 -1.16
C GLU A 84 19.84 1.62 -0.63
N LEU A 85 21.09 1.20 -0.43
CA LEU A 85 22.18 2.10 -0.05
C LEU A 85 22.66 2.84 -1.30
N ASP A 86 22.37 4.14 -1.39
CA ASP A 86 22.89 5.01 -2.44
C ASP A 86 24.06 5.83 -1.88
N GLY A 87 25.24 5.22 -1.90
CA GLY A 87 26.43 5.76 -1.21
C GLY A 87 26.31 5.66 0.31
N GLU A 88 26.37 6.80 1.01
CA GLU A 88 26.21 6.88 2.47
C GLU A 88 24.74 7.13 2.91
N ALA A 89 23.83 7.38 1.96
CA ALA A 89 22.43 7.67 2.27
C ALA A 89 21.52 6.47 1.96
N GLU A 90 20.67 6.12 2.91
CA GLU A 90 19.64 5.10 2.69
C GLU A 90 18.46 5.69 1.91
N THR A 91 18.14 5.09 0.78
CA THR A 91 17.02 5.53 -0.06
C THR A 91 15.94 4.46 -0.15
N VAL A 92 14.68 4.88 -0.08
CA VAL A 92 13.52 3.99 -0.22
C VAL A 92 13.11 3.94 -1.69
N LYS A 93 13.21 2.75 -2.28
CA LYS A 93 12.79 2.45 -3.64
C LYS A 93 11.50 1.65 -3.62
N ILE A 94 10.50 2.11 -4.38
CA ILE A 94 9.22 1.43 -4.48
C ILE A 94 9.17 0.62 -5.76
N VAL A 95 8.91 -0.68 -5.63
CA VAL A 95 8.69 -1.57 -6.76
C VAL A 95 7.20 -1.90 -6.84
N ILE A 96 6.58 -1.55 -7.96
CA ILE A 96 5.17 -1.86 -8.25
C ILE A 96 5.11 -3.11 -9.14
N TYR A 97 4.51 -4.17 -8.62
CA TYR A 97 4.30 -5.46 -9.26
C TYR A 97 2.95 -5.53 -10.01
N HIS A 98 2.76 -6.65 -10.72
CA HIS A 98 1.70 -6.95 -11.70
C HIS A 98 0.29 -6.36 -11.46
N ASP A 99 -0.39 -6.08 -12.57
CA ASP A 99 -1.82 -5.75 -12.64
C ASP A 99 -2.65 -7.06 -12.64
N VAL A 100 -3.40 -7.29 -11.56
CA VAL A 100 -4.45 -8.31 -11.46
C VAL A 100 -5.80 -7.66 -11.78
N SER A 101 -6.41 -8.04 -12.90
CA SER A 101 -7.75 -7.55 -13.28
C SER A 101 -8.81 -8.03 -12.28
N MET A 102 -9.41 -7.10 -11.54
CA MET A 102 -10.47 -7.40 -10.56
C MET A 102 -11.86 -7.52 -11.21
N GLY A 103 -12.09 -6.81 -12.32
CA GLY A 103 -13.36 -6.85 -13.04
C GLY A 103 -13.66 -5.54 -13.76
N LYS A 104 -14.91 -5.42 -14.25
CA LYS A 104 -15.40 -4.23 -14.95
C LYS A 104 -16.76 -3.79 -14.42
N THR A 105 -16.95 -2.48 -14.25
CA THR A 105 -18.25 -1.91 -13.85
C THR A 105 -19.22 -1.77 -15.01
N SER A 106 -18.77 -1.98 -16.25
CA SER A 106 -19.62 -1.93 -17.44
C SER A 106 -20.47 -3.19 -17.65
N SER A 107 -20.28 -4.23 -16.84
CA SER A 107 -21.10 -5.44 -16.85
C SER A 107 -21.54 -5.83 -15.44
N VAL A 108 -22.74 -6.40 -15.33
CA VAL A 108 -23.27 -6.90 -14.06
C VAL A 108 -22.37 -8.00 -13.50
N GLN A 109 -21.92 -8.93 -14.34
CA GLN A 109 -20.97 -9.98 -13.94
C GLN A 109 -19.65 -9.39 -13.42
N GLY A 110 -19.09 -8.39 -14.12
CA GLY A 110 -17.86 -7.73 -13.69
C GLY A 110 -18.02 -6.97 -12.38
N SER A 111 -19.21 -6.41 -12.12
CA SER A 111 -19.53 -5.76 -10.84
C SER A 111 -19.57 -6.77 -9.68
N TYR A 112 -20.11 -7.98 -9.91
CA TYR A 112 -20.04 -9.05 -8.91
C TYR A 112 -18.63 -9.57 -8.69
N GLN A 113 -17.80 -9.66 -9.74
CA GLN A 113 -16.37 -9.99 -9.60
C GLN A 113 -15.65 -8.95 -8.73
N LEU A 114 -15.92 -7.66 -8.95
CA LEU A 114 -15.38 -6.58 -8.14
C LEU A 114 -15.78 -6.68 -6.67
N LEU A 115 -17.06 -6.95 -6.39
CA LEU A 115 -17.53 -7.15 -5.01
C LEU A 115 -16.81 -8.32 -4.33
N GLN A 116 -16.54 -9.41 -5.04
CA GLN A 116 -15.76 -10.52 -4.50
C GLN A 116 -14.30 -10.14 -4.25
N ALA A 117 -13.67 -9.43 -5.19
CA ALA A 117 -12.30 -8.94 -5.02
C ALA A 117 -12.18 -8.01 -3.80
N PHE A 118 -13.11 -7.08 -3.60
CA PHE A 118 -13.13 -6.21 -2.41
C PHE A 118 -13.36 -6.96 -1.11
N ARG A 119 -14.14 -8.04 -1.10
CA ARG A 119 -14.30 -8.89 0.10
C ARG A 119 -12.99 -9.58 0.48
N VAL A 120 -12.23 -10.05 -0.51
CA VAL A 120 -10.90 -10.62 -0.28
C VAL A 120 -9.93 -9.55 0.21
N LEU A 121 -9.90 -8.38 -0.42
CA LEU A 121 -9.06 -7.25 0.01
C LEU A 121 -9.39 -6.78 1.42
N ARG A 122 -10.68 -6.73 1.79
CA ARG A 122 -11.11 -6.41 3.14
C ARG A 122 -10.58 -7.42 4.14
N ARG A 123 -10.76 -8.73 3.87
CA ARG A 123 -10.25 -9.78 4.77
C ARG A 123 -8.74 -9.68 4.94
N TRP A 124 -8.02 -9.45 3.85
CA TRP A 124 -6.58 -9.20 3.90
C TRP A 124 -6.23 -7.97 4.74
N GLY A 125 -6.99 -6.88 4.61
CA GLY A 125 -6.80 -5.68 5.43
C GLY A 125 -7.02 -5.94 6.92
N ASP A 126 -8.05 -6.71 7.25
CA ASP A 126 -8.42 -7.04 8.62
C ASP A 126 -7.42 -8.02 9.28
N GLU A 127 -6.92 -9.00 8.52
CA GLU A 127 -6.03 -10.06 9.02
C GLU A 127 -4.56 -9.66 8.96
N VAL A 128 -4.08 -9.18 7.80
CA VAL A 128 -2.64 -8.99 7.54
C VAL A 128 -2.22 -7.55 7.79
N PHE A 129 -2.92 -6.58 7.19
CA PHE A 129 -2.52 -5.17 7.29
C PHE A 129 -2.62 -4.65 8.72
N ARG A 130 -3.68 -5.04 9.44
CA ARG A 130 -3.85 -4.70 10.85
C ARG A 130 -2.77 -5.33 11.73
N GLU A 131 -2.40 -6.58 11.48
CA GLU A 131 -1.32 -7.26 12.20
C GLU A 131 0.01 -6.54 12.01
N TRP A 132 0.37 -6.19 10.77
CA TRP A 132 1.58 -5.42 10.49
C TRP A 132 1.61 -4.08 11.23
N TRP A 133 0.48 -3.36 11.25
CA TRP A 133 0.41 -2.10 11.99
C TRP A 133 0.52 -2.31 13.51
N GLY A 134 -0.04 -3.41 14.03
CA GLY A 134 0.15 -3.83 15.42
C GLY A 134 1.63 -3.98 15.77
N THR A 135 2.37 -4.77 14.98
CA THR A 135 3.83 -4.95 15.19
C THR A 135 4.60 -3.64 15.08
N ILE A 136 4.29 -2.79 14.08
CA ILE A 136 4.98 -1.49 13.93
C ILE A 136 4.72 -0.60 15.15
N LEU A 137 3.50 -0.58 15.67
CA LEU A 137 3.18 0.21 16.86
C LEU A 137 3.87 -0.34 18.11
N GLU A 138 4.03 -1.66 18.24
CA GLU A 138 4.78 -2.30 19.34
C GLU A 138 6.28 -1.96 19.27
N ILE A 139 6.87 -1.90 18.07
CA ILE A 139 8.26 -1.49 17.88
C ILE A 139 8.45 0.00 18.21
N LEU A 140 7.44 0.83 17.92
CA LEU A 140 7.50 2.29 18.12
C LEU A 140 7.11 2.74 19.54
N SER A 141 6.64 1.84 20.41
CA SER A 141 6.13 2.17 21.76
C SER A 141 7.20 2.10 22.83
#